data_AF-A0A6F8Y0Q4-F1
#
_entry.id   AF-A0A6F8Y0Q4-F1
#
_cell.length_a   1.000
_cell.length_b   1.000
_cell.length_c   1.000
_cell.angle_alpha   90.00
_cell.angle_beta   90.00
_cell.angle_gamma   90.00
#
_symmetry.space_group_name_H-M   'P 1'
#
loop_
_entity.id
_entity.type
_entity.pdbx_description
1 polymer ?
#
loop_
_entity_poly.entity_id
_entity_poly.type
_entity_poly.pdbx_seq_one_letter_code
_entity_poly.pdbx_strand_id
1 'polypeptide(L)'
;MYSDRLIRPGDPAFFDILHSHMGYRTCYYRCFAVGSASRGMRDAYTRCREYMDQAIALVKPGTTTADIVSLWPRAEEFGFPDEMAAFALQYGHGVGLAIWEKPVFSRLVSLDHPEVLEEGMVFALETYWPAGDGYSAARIEEEVVVTADGCEVITKFPAEKLLIAGRRYWTVDGPLPSVREAQSHLNTLNGSGE
;
A
#
# COMPACT_ATOMS: atom_id res chain seq x y z
N MET A 1 18.38 -0.47 6.62
CA MET A 1 18.88 -1.86 6.76
C MET A 1 18.94 -2.44 5.35
N TYR A 2 20.06 -3.01 4.91
CA TYR A 2 20.22 -3.59 3.58
C TYR A 2 20.46 -5.10 3.71
N SER A 3 19.97 -5.88 2.76
CA SER A 3 20.11 -7.33 2.72
C SER A 3 20.35 -7.80 1.29
N ASP A 4 21.10 -8.88 1.13
CA ASP A 4 21.29 -9.65 -0.10
C ASP A 4 20.27 -10.80 -0.25
N ARG A 5 19.25 -10.83 0.62
CA ARG A 5 18.19 -11.83 0.58
C ARG A 5 17.51 -11.81 -0.78
N LEU A 6 17.61 -12.93 -1.47
CA LEU A 6 16.88 -13.15 -2.72
C LEU A 6 15.37 -13.14 -2.47
N ILE A 7 14.65 -12.39 -3.30
CA ILE A 7 13.19 -12.38 -3.35
C ILE A 7 12.69 -13.77 -3.80
N ARG A 8 11.68 -14.29 -3.12
CA ARG A 8 11.10 -15.63 -3.34
C ARG A 8 9.58 -15.55 -3.57
N PRO A 9 9.00 -16.55 -4.25
CA PRO A 9 7.55 -16.67 -4.31
C PRO A 9 6.92 -16.69 -2.91
N GLY A 10 5.86 -15.92 -2.70
CA GLY A 10 5.20 -15.70 -1.42
C GLY A 10 5.64 -14.44 -0.68
N ASP A 11 6.76 -13.83 -1.06
CA ASP A 11 7.24 -12.61 -0.39
C ASP A 11 6.35 -11.40 -0.71
N PRO A 12 6.08 -10.53 0.28
CA PRO A 12 5.67 -9.16 0.02
C PRO A 12 6.87 -8.34 -0.47
N ALA A 13 6.62 -7.39 -1.35
CA ALA A 13 7.60 -6.42 -1.80
C ALA A 13 6.98 -5.03 -1.82
N PHE A 14 7.51 -4.13 -0.98
CA PHE A 14 7.18 -2.71 -0.99
C PHE A 14 8.20 -1.96 -1.81
N PHE A 15 7.73 -1.17 -2.75
CA PHE A 15 8.54 -0.24 -3.50
C PHE A 15 8.15 1.16 -3.06
N ASP A 16 8.99 1.79 -2.26
CA ASP A 16 8.96 3.23 -2.02
C ASP A 16 9.67 3.90 -3.20
N ILE A 17 8.89 4.58 -4.06
CA ILE A 17 9.41 5.18 -5.29
C ILE A 17 9.53 6.68 -5.10
N LEU A 18 10.78 7.11 -4.88
CA LEU A 18 11.13 8.51 -4.74
C LEU A 18 11.86 8.99 -6.00
N HIS A 19 11.35 10.04 -6.62
CA HIS A 19 12.00 10.68 -7.75
C HIS A 19 11.98 12.21 -7.63
N SER A 20 12.67 12.88 -8.55
CA SER A 20 12.58 14.33 -8.67
C SER A 20 12.52 14.77 -10.12
N HIS A 21 11.66 15.74 -10.39
CA HIS A 21 11.59 16.44 -11.67
C HIS A 21 11.60 17.95 -11.43
N MET A 22 12.59 18.65 -11.98
CA MET A 22 12.75 20.10 -11.80
C MET A 22 12.76 20.56 -10.33
N GLY A 23 13.26 19.72 -9.42
CA GLY A 23 13.29 19.99 -7.98
C GLY A 23 12.06 19.51 -7.22
N TYR A 24 10.91 19.32 -7.87
CA TYR A 24 9.74 18.71 -7.26
C TYR A 24 9.95 17.22 -7.02
N ARG A 25 9.36 16.69 -5.96
CA ARG A 25 9.52 15.31 -5.49
C ARG A 25 8.27 14.49 -5.71
N THR A 26 8.46 13.17 -5.75
CA THR A 26 7.40 12.17 -5.65
C THR A 26 7.72 11.23 -4.48
N CYS A 27 6.69 10.70 -3.83
CA CYS A 27 6.71 9.69 -2.79
C CYS A 27 5.46 8.81 -2.95
N TYR A 28 5.65 7.57 -3.40
CA TYR A 28 4.56 6.59 -3.38
C TYR A 28 5.07 5.17 -3.18
N TYR A 29 4.50 4.49 -2.19
CA TYR A 29 4.53 3.05 -2.00
C TYR A 29 3.68 2.29 -3.02
N ARG A 30 4.26 1.24 -3.58
CA ARG A 30 3.53 0.15 -4.24
C ARG A 30 3.84 -1.18 -3.57
N CYS A 31 2.77 -1.89 -3.21
CA CYS A 31 2.85 -3.20 -2.60
C CYS A 31 2.52 -4.31 -3.60
N PHE A 32 3.46 -5.24 -3.73
CA PHE A 32 3.34 -6.43 -4.54
C PHE A 32 3.44 -7.67 -3.67
N ALA A 33 2.86 -8.78 -4.15
CA ALA A 33 3.28 -10.10 -3.74
C ALA A 33 4.03 -10.77 -4.90
N VAL A 34 5.01 -11.63 -4.58
CA VAL A 34 5.86 -12.24 -5.60
C VAL A 34 5.38 -13.65 -5.89
N GLY A 35 5.07 -13.97 -7.15
CA GLY A 35 4.56 -15.28 -7.60
C GLY A 35 3.13 -15.60 -7.17
N SER A 36 2.84 -15.49 -5.87
CA SER A 36 1.54 -15.75 -5.25
C SER A 36 1.38 -14.96 -3.96
N ALA A 37 0.15 -14.69 -3.54
CA ALA A 37 -0.17 -14.08 -2.25
C ALA A 37 -0.83 -15.09 -1.30
N SER A 38 -0.50 -15.04 -0.01
CA SER A 38 -1.25 -15.74 1.04
C SER A 38 -2.65 -15.13 1.19
N ARG A 39 -3.57 -15.82 1.89
CA ARG A 39 -4.86 -15.21 2.25
C ARG A 39 -4.66 -14.00 3.17
N GLY A 40 -3.77 -14.13 4.17
CA GLY A 40 -3.45 -13.03 5.08
C GLY A 40 -2.93 -11.79 4.34
N MET A 41 -2.06 -11.96 3.35
CA MET A 41 -1.54 -10.86 2.54
C MET A 41 -2.64 -10.18 1.71
N ARG A 42 -3.57 -10.97 1.13
CA ARG A 42 -4.72 -10.42 0.41
C ARG A 42 -5.63 -9.62 1.35
N ASP A 43 -5.95 -10.18 2.51
CA ASP A 43 -6.83 -9.55 3.50
C ASP A 43 -6.20 -8.25 4.04
N ALA A 44 -4.88 -8.27 4.30
CA ALA A 44 -4.13 -7.08 4.71
C ALA A 44 -4.14 -5.98 3.64
N TYR A 45 -3.94 -6.33 2.38
CA TYR A 45 -3.99 -5.36 1.29
C TYR A 45 -5.37 -4.73 1.15
N THR A 46 -6.43 -5.54 1.18
CA THR A 46 -7.81 -5.04 1.13
C THR A 46 -8.06 -4.04 2.27
N ARG A 47 -7.66 -4.38 3.50
CA ARG A 47 -7.81 -3.49 4.66
C ARG A 47 -7.04 -2.18 4.50
N CYS A 48 -5.78 -2.28 4.07
CA CYS A 48 -4.90 -1.13 3.81
C CYS A 48 -5.53 -0.17 2.78
N ARG A 49 -6.07 -0.73 1.70
CA ARG A 49 -6.74 0.01 0.63
C ARG A 49 -8.05 0.65 1.10
N GLU A 50 -8.83 -0.04 1.92
CA GLU A 50 -10.07 0.52 2.51
C GLU A 50 -9.78 1.79 3.33
N TYR A 51 -8.75 1.77 4.19
CA TYR A 51 -8.35 2.97 4.95
C TYR A 51 -7.89 4.11 4.05
N MET A 52 -7.14 3.79 2.98
CA MET A 52 -6.69 4.77 2.00
C MET A 52 -7.88 5.41 1.27
N ASP A 53 -8.82 4.61 0.79
CA ASP A 53 -9.98 5.08 0.04
C ASP A 53 -10.89 5.96 0.90
N GLN A 54 -11.11 5.57 2.16
CA GLN A 54 -11.90 6.37 3.10
C GLN A 54 -11.22 7.70 3.42
N ALA A 55 -9.90 7.69 3.61
CA ALA A 55 -9.13 8.91 3.84
C ALA A 55 -9.19 9.85 2.63
N ILE A 56 -8.91 9.35 1.41
CA ILE A 56 -8.96 10.12 0.17
C ILE A 56 -10.36 10.70 -0.06
N ALA A 57 -11.42 9.93 0.20
CA ALA A 57 -12.80 10.40 0.02
C ALA A 57 -13.19 11.58 0.91
N LEU A 58 -12.47 11.81 2.02
CA LEU A 58 -12.71 12.92 2.93
C LEU A 58 -11.86 14.16 2.58
N VAL A 59 -10.87 14.04 1.69
CA VAL A 59 -10.01 15.15 1.28
C VAL A 59 -10.81 16.15 0.45
N LYS A 60 -10.91 17.36 0.98
CA LYS A 60 -11.44 18.57 0.33
C LYS A 60 -11.05 19.80 1.16
N PRO A 61 -11.19 21.03 0.62
CA PRO A 61 -10.97 22.24 1.40
C PRO A 61 -11.84 22.27 2.67
N GLY A 62 -11.22 22.65 3.79
CA GLY A 62 -11.87 22.73 5.10
C GLY A 62 -11.84 21.45 5.94
N THR A 63 -11.58 20.28 5.34
CA THR A 63 -11.26 19.06 6.11
C THR A 63 -9.93 19.27 6.84
N THR A 64 -9.78 18.73 8.05
CA THR A 64 -8.51 18.80 8.79
C THR A 64 -7.69 17.51 8.72
N THR A 65 -6.39 17.60 8.98
CA THR A 65 -5.54 16.41 9.15
C THR A 65 -6.07 15.49 10.26
N ALA A 66 -6.68 16.02 11.33
CA ALA A 66 -7.33 15.22 12.37
C ALA A 66 -8.51 14.40 11.82
N ASP A 67 -9.36 15.01 10.99
CA ASP A 67 -10.52 14.33 10.41
C ASP A 67 -10.07 13.13 9.56
N ILE A 68 -9.00 13.30 8.77
CA ILE A 68 -8.42 12.23 7.96
C ILE A 68 -7.88 11.10 8.83
N VAL A 69 -6.99 11.40 9.79
CA VAL A 69 -6.35 10.34 10.60
C VAL A 69 -7.30 9.69 11.61
N SER A 70 -8.47 10.29 11.85
CA SER A 70 -9.53 9.66 12.67
C SER A 70 -10.11 8.40 12.02
N LEU A 71 -10.01 8.27 10.69
CA LEU A 71 -10.43 7.08 9.93
C LEU A 71 -9.38 5.96 9.96
N TRP A 72 -8.13 6.30 10.28
CA TRP A 72 -7.05 5.32 10.40
C TRP A 72 -7.14 4.56 11.73
N PRO A 73 -6.76 3.27 11.74
CA PRO A 73 -6.83 2.46 12.94
C PRO A 73 -5.88 2.99 14.01
N ARG A 74 -6.24 2.80 15.29
CA ARG A 74 -5.29 3.01 16.39
C ARG A 74 -4.18 1.98 16.33
N ALA A 75 -3.01 2.35 16.85
CA ALA A 75 -1.84 1.48 16.94
C ALA A 75 -2.16 0.06 17.45
N GLU A 76 -2.96 -0.04 18.50
CA GLU A 76 -3.31 -1.29 19.17
C GLU A 76 -4.16 -2.22 18.29
N GLU A 77 -4.92 -1.65 17.34
CA GLU A 77 -5.79 -2.41 16.44
C GLU A 77 -4.99 -3.21 15.40
N PHE A 78 -3.75 -2.81 15.15
CA PHE A 78 -2.83 -3.52 14.25
C PHE A 78 -1.53 -3.95 14.94
N GLY A 79 -1.56 -4.11 16.26
CA GLY A 79 -0.54 -4.84 17.02
C GLY A 79 0.64 -4.01 17.53
N PHE A 80 0.50 -2.69 17.60
CA PHE A 80 1.50 -1.78 18.19
C PHE A 80 1.01 -1.26 19.56
N PRO A 81 1.92 -1.01 20.51
CA PRO A 81 1.53 -0.63 21.88
C PRO A 81 0.91 0.78 21.97
N ASP A 82 1.32 1.70 21.10
CA ASP A 82 0.87 3.10 21.09
C ASP A 82 1.18 3.80 19.75
N GLU A 83 0.66 5.01 19.57
CA GLU A 83 0.84 5.83 18.36
C GLU A 83 2.30 6.25 18.14
N MET A 84 3.14 6.27 19.18
CA MET A 84 4.56 6.57 19.04
C MET A 84 5.30 5.40 18.38
N ALA A 85 5.02 4.17 18.81
CA ALA A 85 5.57 2.97 18.19
C ALA A 85 5.06 2.75 16.76
N ALA A 86 3.87 3.25 16.45
CA ALA A 86 3.23 3.16 15.13
C ALA A 86 3.48 4.38 14.21
N PHE A 87 4.20 5.40 14.68
CA PHE A 87 4.22 6.75 14.07
C PHE A 87 4.45 6.79 12.55
N ALA A 88 5.37 5.96 12.05
CA ALA A 88 5.76 5.91 10.63
C ALA A 88 5.06 4.79 9.83
N LEU A 89 4.00 4.19 10.37
CA LEU A 89 3.24 3.11 9.72
C LEU A 89 1.92 3.61 9.15
N GLN A 90 1.18 4.45 9.87
CA GLN A 90 0.04 5.21 9.34
C GLN A 90 0.42 6.68 9.31
N TYR A 91 0.68 7.21 8.12
CA TYR A 91 1.26 8.53 8.02
C TYR A 91 0.83 9.24 6.74
N GLY A 92 1.10 10.54 6.70
CA GLY A 92 1.02 11.32 5.49
C GLY A 92 1.79 12.61 5.68
N HIS A 93 2.22 13.18 4.57
CA HIS A 93 3.04 14.37 4.58
C HIS A 93 2.82 15.19 3.32
N GLY A 94 3.01 16.49 3.41
CA GLY A 94 3.17 17.35 2.24
C GLY A 94 4.32 16.86 1.37
N VAL A 95 4.18 17.05 0.07
CA VAL A 95 5.24 16.76 -0.91
C VAL A 95 5.31 17.89 -1.92
N GLY A 96 6.53 18.36 -2.19
CA GLY A 96 6.78 19.51 -3.04
C GLY A 96 8.25 19.58 -3.43
N LEU A 97 8.97 20.59 -2.96
CA LEU A 97 10.41 20.73 -3.20
C LEU A 97 11.24 19.88 -2.22
N ALA A 98 10.70 19.64 -1.03
CA ALA A 98 11.21 18.65 -0.09
C ALA A 98 10.33 17.40 -0.15
N ILE A 99 10.95 16.28 0.25
CA ILE A 99 10.23 15.00 0.22
C ILE A 99 9.13 14.97 1.28
N TRP A 100 9.43 15.48 2.48
CA TRP A 100 8.52 15.54 3.61
C TRP A 100 8.34 17.01 4.00
N GLU A 101 7.14 17.51 3.80
CA GLU A 101 6.71 18.88 4.09
C GLU A 101 5.40 18.86 4.89
N LYS A 102 4.88 20.05 5.21
CA LYS A 102 3.53 20.18 5.75
C LYS A 102 2.47 20.04 4.65
N PRO A 103 1.26 19.57 4.98
CA PRO A 103 0.80 19.22 6.32
C PRO A 103 1.24 17.81 6.75
N VAL A 104 1.27 17.57 8.07
CA VAL A 104 1.52 16.23 8.63
C VAL A 104 0.19 15.54 8.97
N PHE A 105 0.07 14.29 8.54
CA PHE A 105 -1.04 13.39 8.89
C PHE A 105 -0.49 12.29 9.79
N SER A 106 -0.75 12.40 11.08
CA SER A 106 -0.41 11.35 12.05
C SER A 106 -1.40 11.41 13.20
N ARG A 107 -1.90 10.25 13.64
CA ARG A 107 -2.74 10.19 14.84
C ARG A 107 -2.02 10.76 16.08
N LEU A 108 -0.69 10.64 16.13
CA LEU A 108 0.14 11.18 17.22
C LEU A 108 0.17 12.73 17.25
N VAL A 109 0.00 13.39 16.11
CA VAL A 109 0.20 14.84 15.97
C VAL A 109 -1.09 15.56 15.60
N SER A 110 -1.76 15.09 14.55
CA SER A 110 -2.89 15.79 13.93
C SER A 110 -4.10 15.88 14.86
N LEU A 111 -4.30 14.92 15.78
CA LEU A 111 -5.43 14.96 16.73
C LEU A 111 -5.35 16.14 17.70
N ASP A 112 -4.13 16.53 18.13
CA ASP A 112 -3.89 17.67 19.03
C ASP A 112 -3.56 18.95 18.26
N HIS A 113 -3.01 18.81 17.05
CA HIS A 113 -2.54 19.91 16.20
C HIS A 113 -3.03 19.77 14.75
N PRO A 114 -4.35 19.90 14.52
CA PRO A 114 -4.92 19.77 13.19
C PRO A 114 -4.46 20.92 12.27
N GLU A 115 -4.14 20.59 11.03
CA GLU A 115 -3.95 21.56 9.94
C GLU A 115 -5.17 21.48 9.00
N VAL A 116 -5.70 22.62 8.58
CA VAL A 116 -6.84 22.70 7.67
C VAL A 116 -6.34 22.54 6.24
N LEU A 117 -6.99 21.67 5.46
CA LEU A 117 -6.66 21.47 4.06
C LEU A 117 -7.22 22.63 3.22
N GLU A 118 -6.40 23.12 2.29
CA GLU A 118 -6.73 24.19 1.36
C GLU A 118 -6.55 23.71 -0.09
N GLU A 119 -7.29 24.30 -1.03
CA GLU A 119 -7.14 24.00 -2.46
C GLU A 119 -5.69 24.21 -2.93
N GLY A 120 -5.18 23.29 -3.73
CA GLY A 120 -3.82 23.31 -4.25
C GLY A 120 -2.76 22.70 -3.33
N MET A 121 -3.11 22.29 -2.10
CA MET A 121 -2.22 21.49 -1.27
C MET A 121 -1.93 20.14 -1.95
N VAL A 122 -0.67 19.71 -1.90
CA VAL A 122 -0.22 18.41 -2.43
C VAL A 122 0.43 17.63 -1.29
N PHE A 123 -0.03 16.40 -1.10
CA PHE A 123 0.48 15.52 -0.04
C PHE A 123 0.33 14.06 -0.41
N ALA A 124 1.11 13.22 0.25
CA ALA A 124 1.00 11.78 0.21
C ALA A 124 0.26 11.29 1.45
N LEU A 125 -0.67 10.35 1.26
CA LEU A 125 -1.27 9.56 2.34
C LEU A 125 -0.76 8.14 2.20
N GLU A 126 -0.24 7.57 3.29
CA GLU A 126 0.32 6.23 3.34
C GLU A 126 -0.28 5.39 4.47
N THR A 127 -0.80 4.22 4.11
CA THR A 127 -1.42 3.29 5.06
C THR A 127 -0.63 1.99 5.15
N TYR A 128 -0.73 1.35 6.31
CA TYR A 128 -0.11 0.06 6.61
C TYR A 128 -1.10 -0.91 7.24
N TRP A 129 -0.97 -2.20 6.94
CA TRP A 129 -1.67 -3.23 7.71
C TRP A 129 -0.87 -4.54 7.75
N PRO A 130 -0.60 -5.12 8.94
CA PRO A 130 0.08 -6.40 9.04
C PRO A 130 -0.84 -7.55 8.64
N ALA A 131 -0.28 -8.54 7.96
CA ALA A 131 -1.01 -9.76 7.65
C ALA A 131 -1.06 -10.69 8.86
N GLY A 132 -2.15 -11.48 8.95
CA GLY A 132 -2.32 -12.49 9.99
C GLY A 132 -1.37 -13.69 9.89
N ASP A 133 -0.46 -13.73 8.90
CA ASP A 133 0.56 -14.77 8.79
C ASP A 133 1.85 -14.45 9.56
N GLY A 134 1.94 -13.26 10.17
CA GLY A 134 3.00 -12.90 11.12
C GLY A 134 4.33 -12.50 10.50
N TYR A 135 4.43 -12.46 9.16
CA TYR A 135 5.65 -12.04 8.47
C TYR A 135 5.41 -11.13 7.26
N SER A 136 4.18 -11.05 6.74
CA SER A 136 3.83 -10.13 5.66
C SER A 136 2.98 -8.97 6.13
N ALA A 137 2.89 -7.94 5.30
CA ALA A 137 2.07 -6.76 5.53
C ALA A 137 1.75 -6.11 4.19
N ALA A 138 0.78 -5.21 4.16
CA ALA A 138 0.55 -4.30 3.06
C ALA A 138 0.96 -2.88 3.46
N ARG A 139 1.51 -2.14 2.50
CA ARG A 139 1.75 -0.69 2.60
C ARG A 139 1.40 -0.05 1.27
N ILE A 140 0.55 0.98 1.29
CA ILE A 140 0.04 1.65 0.09
C ILE A 140 0.18 3.14 0.33
N GLU A 141 0.54 3.90 -0.70
CA GLU A 141 0.58 5.36 -0.64
C GLU A 141 0.04 5.93 -1.94
N GLU A 142 -0.70 7.03 -1.82
CA GLU A 142 -1.15 7.81 -2.96
C GLU A 142 -0.79 9.28 -2.72
N GLU A 143 -0.31 9.94 -3.78
CA GLU A 143 -0.17 11.38 -3.82
C GLU A 143 -1.50 11.97 -4.31
N VAL A 144 -1.94 13.03 -3.64
CA VAL A 144 -3.16 13.74 -3.98
C VAL A 144 -2.91 15.24 -4.08
N VAL A 145 -3.68 15.90 -4.92
CA VAL A 145 -3.84 17.35 -4.94
C VAL A 145 -5.26 17.72 -4.53
N VAL A 146 -5.40 18.66 -3.60
CA VAL A 146 -6.71 19.16 -3.17
C VAL A 146 -7.29 20.06 -4.27
N THR A 147 -8.51 19.79 -4.70
CA THR A 147 -9.27 20.58 -5.67
C THR A 147 -10.31 21.46 -4.95
N ALA A 148 -11.05 22.29 -5.69
CA ALA A 148 -12.06 23.20 -5.11
C ALA A 148 -13.14 22.51 -4.26
N ASP A 149 -13.49 21.25 -4.57
CA ASP A 149 -14.57 20.49 -3.93
C ASP A 149 -14.17 19.07 -3.49
N GLY A 150 -12.89 18.69 -3.61
CA GLY A 150 -12.42 17.34 -3.38
C GLY A 150 -10.91 17.20 -3.50
N CYS A 151 -10.47 16.11 -4.14
CA CYS A 151 -9.08 15.90 -4.54
C CYS A 151 -8.96 15.10 -5.83
N GLU A 152 -7.77 15.13 -6.42
CA GLU A 152 -7.34 14.25 -7.50
C GLU A 152 -6.15 13.41 -7.02
N VAL A 153 -6.22 12.09 -7.22
CA VAL A 153 -5.07 11.19 -7.06
C VAL A 153 -4.17 11.35 -8.28
N ILE A 154 -2.93 11.80 -8.07
CA ILE A 154 -1.99 12.11 -9.16
C ILE A 154 -0.99 10.97 -9.42
N THR A 155 -0.93 9.98 -8.53
CA THR A 155 -0.16 8.75 -8.77
C THR A 155 -0.87 7.85 -9.79
N LYS A 156 -0.20 7.58 -10.91
CA LYS A 156 -0.83 6.88 -12.07
C LYS A 156 -0.63 5.37 -12.09
N PHE A 157 0.31 4.85 -11.30
CA PHE A 157 0.57 3.41 -11.28
C PHE A 157 -0.52 2.71 -10.45
N PRO A 158 -1.16 1.62 -10.91
CA PRO A 158 -2.30 1.01 -10.22
C PRO A 158 -1.98 0.55 -8.79
N ALA A 159 -2.96 0.70 -7.89
CA ALA A 159 -2.87 0.26 -6.48
C ALA A 159 -4.24 -0.06 -5.86
N GLU A 160 -5.27 -0.26 -6.68
CA GLU A 160 -6.62 -0.64 -6.25
C GLU A 160 -6.69 -2.14 -5.92
N LYS A 161 -5.76 -2.93 -6.46
CA LYS A 161 -5.69 -4.39 -6.28
C LYS A 161 -4.25 -4.82 -6.05
N LEU A 162 -4.07 -5.79 -5.16
CA LEU A 162 -2.76 -6.40 -4.89
C LEU A 162 -2.17 -6.96 -6.19
N LEU A 163 -1.03 -6.41 -6.59
CA LEU A 163 -0.30 -6.83 -7.78
C LEU A 163 0.56 -8.06 -7.48
N ILE A 164 0.61 -8.98 -8.45
CA ILE A 164 1.51 -10.13 -8.41
C ILE A 164 2.68 -9.90 -9.36
N ALA A 165 3.87 -9.74 -8.81
CA ALA A 165 5.11 -9.71 -9.59
C ALA A 165 5.53 -11.13 -9.98
N GLY A 166 6.03 -11.34 -11.20
CA GLY A 166 6.66 -12.61 -11.59
C GLY A 166 5.69 -13.80 -11.77
N ARG A 167 4.50 -13.58 -12.36
CA ARG A 167 3.49 -14.64 -12.53
C ARG A 167 3.90 -15.82 -13.44
N ARG A 168 4.92 -15.65 -14.28
CA ARG A 168 5.34 -16.68 -15.24
C ARG A 168 6.41 -17.57 -14.62
N TYR A 169 6.03 -18.78 -14.27
CA TYR A 169 6.96 -19.87 -14.06
C TYR A 169 7.44 -20.40 -15.43
N TRP A 170 8.64 -20.97 -15.49
CA TRP A 170 9.22 -21.51 -16.72
C TRP A 170 9.68 -22.95 -16.50
N THR A 171 9.38 -23.83 -17.44
CA THR A 171 10.02 -25.15 -17.59
C THR A 171 11.17 -25.04 -18.62
N VAL A 172 11.88 -26.16 -18.84
CA VAL A 172 12.86 -26.25 -19.93
C VAL A 172 12.26 -25.99 -21.32
N ASP A 173 10.94 -26.12 -21.45
CA ASP A 173 10.22 -26.01 -22.73
C ASP A 173 9.43 -24.70 -22.88
N GLY A 174 9.44 -23.81 -21.88
CA GLY A 174 8.75 -22.51 -21.95
C GLY A 174 7.92 -22.16 -20.70
N PRO A 175 6.99 -21.20 -20.78
CA PRO A 175 6.18 -20.78 -19.64
C PRO A 175 5.29 -21.91 -19.11
N LEU A 176 5.38 -22.20 -17.81
CA LEU A 176 4.52 -23.15 -17.11
C LEU A 176 3.16 -22.50 -16.80
N PRO A 177 2.02 -23.08 -17.23
CA PRO A 177 0.70 -22.59 -16.86
C PRO A 177 0.49 -22.59 -15.34
N SER A 178 -0.01 -21.48 -14.78
CA SER A 178 -0.31 -21.39 -13.34
C SER A 178 -1.67 -22.00 -12.95
N VAL A 179 -2.46 -22.42 -13.95
CA VAL A 179 -3.73 -23.12 -13.75
C VAL A 179 -3.44 -24.60 -13.98
N ARG A 180 -3.62 -25.42 -12.94
CA ARG A 180 -3.53 -26.87 -13.05
C ARG A 180 -4.81 -27.37 -13.69
N GLU A 181 -4.75 -27.85 -14.93
CA GLU A 181 -5.91 -28.49 -15.56
C GLU A 181 -6.33 -29.73 -14.76
N ALA A 182 -7.63 -30.00 -14.71
CA ALA A 182 -8.17 -31.19 -14.04
C ALA A 182 -7.59 -32.51 -14.60
N GLN A 183 -6.99 -32.48 -15.80
CA GLN A 183 -6.32 -33.64 -16.40
C GLN A 183 -4.93 -33.96 -15.80
N SER A 184 -4.44 -33.18 -14.82
CA SER A 184 -3.19 -33.51 -14.10
C SER A 184 -3.30 -34.72 -13.15
N HIS A 185 -4.37 -35.53 -13.27
CA HIS A 185 -4.56 -36.81 -12.60
C HIS A 185 -3.74 -37.96 -13.20
N LEU A 186 -2.65 -37.69 -13.94
CA LEU A 186 -1.74 -38.74 -14.45
C LEU A 186 -1.15 -39.63 -13.33
N ASN A 187 -1.30 -39.23 -12.07
CA ASN A 187 -0.96 -40.01 -10.88
C ASN A 187 -2.11 -40.89 -10.34
N THR A 188 -3.28 -40.90 -10.98
CA THR A 188 -4.43 -41.77 -10.66
C THR A 188 -4.95 -42.45 -11.93
N LEU A 189 -5.50 -43.66 -11.79
CA LEU A 189 -6.04 -44.44 -12.92
C LEU A 189 -7.11 -43.70 -13.73
N ASN A 190 -7.85 -42.77 -13.11
CA ASN A 190 -8.91 -42.02 -13.78
C ASN A 190 -8.38 -40.86 -14.66
N GLY A 191 -7.08 -40.56 -14.61
CA GLY A 191 -6.49 -39.43 -15.33
C GLY A 191 -5.62 -39.79 -16.54
N SER A 192 -5.41 -41.08 -16.85
CA SER A 192 -4.53 -41.52 -17.93
C SER A 192 -5.17 -41.47 -19.33
N GLY A 193 -6.47 -41.22 -19.44
CA GLY A 193 -7.14 -41.09 -20.74
C GLY A 193 -7.09 -42.37 -21.62
N GLU A 194 -6.84 -43.53 -21.02
CA GLU A 194 -7.07 -44.85 -21.64
C GLU A 194 -8.54 -45.27 -21.48
#